data_AF-A0AAV8WIN8-F1
#
_entry.id   AF-A0AAV8WIN8-F1
#
_cell.length_a   1.000
_cell.length_b   1.000
_cell.length_c   1.000
_cell.angle_alpha   90.00
_cell.angle_beta   90.00
_cell.angle_gamma   90.00
#
_symmetry.space_group_name_H-M   'P 1'
#
loop_
_entity.id
_entity.type
_entity.pdbx_description
1 polymer ?
#
loop_
_entity_poly.entity_id
_entity_poly.type
_entity_poly.pdbx_seq_one_letter_code
_entity_poly.pdbx_strand_id
1 'polypeptide(L)'
;MKIFVLFNCDSKELRHALTHRTIEAIRDVVTSPLNRELSIYARDALAKAVYDRLFTWLVQRLNDSLQPIENRNNNVMGILDIYGFEIFEKNRLVKSSDLEMKF
;
A
#
# COMPACT_ATOMS: atom_id res chain seq x y z
N MET A 1 -15.51 -8.89 10.70
CA MET A 1 -15.12 -7.46 10.66
C MET A 1 -15.38 -6.95 9.23
N LYS A 2 -16.20 -5.91 9.05
CA LYS A 2 -16.61 -5.43 7.71
C LYS A 2 -15.67 -4.31 7.26
N ILE A 3 -14.91 -4.52 6.17
CA ILE A 3 -13.82 -3.62 5.74
C ILE A 3 -14.26 -2.18 5.42
N PHE A 4 -15.50 -1.98 4.96
CA PHE A 4 -16.06 -0.64 4.71
C PHE A 4 -16.20 0.20 5.99
N VAL A 5 -16.37 -0.45 7.15
CA VAL A 5 -16.44 0.23 8.45
C VAL A 5 -15.07 0.80 8.83
N LEU A 6 -13.98 0.09 8.48
CA LEU A 6 -12.63 0.56 8.75
C LEU A 6 -12.24 1.76 7.89
N PHE A 7 -12.68 1.76 6.63
CA PHE A 7 -12.45 2.89 5.71
C PHE A 7 -13.46 4.01 5.87
N ASN A 8 -14.42 3.88 6.79
CA ASN A 8 -15.52 4.82 6.98
C ASN A 8 -16.21 5.17 5.64
N CYS A 9 -16.44 4.16 4.79
CA CYS A 9 -17.03 4.30 3.48
C CYS A 9 -18.31 3.45 3.33
N ASP A 10 -19.13 3.78 2.32
CA ASP A 10 -20.33 2.99 2.07
C ASP A 10 -20.00 1.63 1.46
N SER A 11 -20.69 0.58 1.93
CA SER A 11 -20.46 -0.78 1.47
C SER A 11 -20.80 -0.99 0.00
N LYS A 12 -21.77 -0.27 -0.56
CA LYS A 12 -22.17 -0.39 -1.96
C LYS A 12 -21.17 0.32 -2.86
N GLU A 13 -20.70 1.50 -2.44
CA GLU A 13 -19.66 2.25 -3.16
C GLU A 13 -18.36 1.47 -3.22
N LEU A 14 -17.88 0.92 -2.09
CA LEU A 14 -16.66 0.11 -2.07
C LEU A 14 -16.80 -1.13 -2.96
N ARG A 15 -17.97 -1.79 -2.91
CA ARG A 15 -18.24 -2.94 -3.77
C ARG A 15 -18.22 -2.55 -5.25
N HIS A 16 -18.85 -1.44 -5.61
CA HIS A 16 -18.87 -0.93 -6.98
C HIS A 16 -17.46 -0.59 -7.46
N ALA A 17 -16.66 0.10 -6.65
CA ALA A 17 -15.27 0.44 -6.96
C ALA A 17 -14.37 -0.78 -7.17
N LEU A 18 -14.62 -1.89 -6.45
CA LEU A 18 -13.85 -3.13 -6.60
C LEU A 18 -14.31 -4.00 -7.78
N THR A 19 -15.51 -3.79 -8.31
CA THR A 19 -16.10 -4.63 -9.36
C THR A 19 -16.36 -3.89 -10.67
N HIS A 20 -16.18 -2.58 -10.72
CA HIS A 20 -16.35 -1.78 -11.91
C HIS A 20 -15.15 -0.87 -12.12
N ARG A 21 -14.75 -0.70 -13.39
CA ARG A 21 -13.75 0.27 -13.79
C ARG A 21 -14.45 1.43 -14.48
N THR A 22 -14.22 2.63 -13.97
CA THR A 22 -14.64 3.87 -14.62
C THR A 22 -13.48 4.41 -15.44
N ILE A 23 -13.74 4.74 -16.70
CA ILE A 23 -12.79 5.37 -17.62
C ILE A 23 -13.39 6.71 -18.01
N GLU A 24 -12.69 7.79 -17.68
CA GLU A 24 -13.05 9.13 -18.12
C GLU A 24 -12.44 9.39 -19.51
N ALA A 25 -13.29 9.57 -20.50
CA ALA A 25 -12.93 10.05 -21.82
C ALA A 25 -13.28 11.54 -21.96
N ILE A 26 -12.77 12.20 -23.00
CA ILE A 26 -12.87 13.66 -23.21
C ILE A 26 -14.32 14.19 -23.14
N ARG A 27 -15.32 13.37 -23.46
CA ARG A 27 -16.74 13.77 -23.44
C ARG A 27 -17.64 12.87 -22.60
N ASP A 28 -17.17 11.70 -22.19
CA ASP A 28 -18.02 10.65 -21.59
C ASP A 28 -17.29 9.90 -20.49
N VAL A 29 -18.03 9.55 -19.44
CA VAL A 29 -17.58 8.67 -18.36
C VAL A 29 -18.17 7.30 -18.59
N VAL A 30 -17.34 6.33 -18.93
CA VAL A 30 -17.77 4.95 -19.21
C VAL A 30 -17.42 4.06 -18.01
N THR A 31 -18.43 3.48 -17.39
CA THR A 31 -18.25 2.48 -16.34
C THR A 31 -18.49 1.09 -16.93
N SER A 32 -17.55 0.17 -16.71
CA SER A 32 -17.63 -1.20 -17.20
C SER A 32 -17.35 -2.20 -16.08
N PRO A 33 -18.06 -3.34 -16.01
CA PRO A 33 -17.81 -4.36 -15.00
C PRO A 33 -16.45 -5.02 -15.20
N LEU A 34 -15.79 -5.36 -14.10
CA LEU A 34 -14.56 -6.13 -14.06
C LEU A 34 -14.90 -7.63 -14.05
N ASN A 35 -14.02 -8.43 -14.65
CA ASN A 35 -14.09 -9.88 -14.50
C ASN A 35 -13.65 -10.29 -13.08
N ARG A 36 -13.86 -11.57 -12.73
CA ARG A 36 -13.55 -12.10 -11.39
C ARG A 36 -12.07 -11.94 -11.03
N GLU A 37 -11.17 -12.23 -11.96
CA GLU A 37 -9.72 -12.17 -11.71
C GLU A 37 -9.23 -10.75 -11.44
N LEU A 38 -9.70 -9.78 -12.24
CA LEU A 38 -9.39 -8.36 -12.05
C LEU A 38 -9.97 -7.82 -10.75
N SER A 39 -11.15 -8.29 -10.34
CA SER A 39 -11.75 -7.91 -9.06
C SER A 39 -10.92 -8.43 -7.88
N ILE A 40 -10.37 -9.65 -7.99
CA ILE A 40 -9.44 -10.21 -6.98
C ILE A 40 -8.15 -9.39 -6.95
N TYR A 41 -7.58 -9.07 -8.11
CA TYR A 41 -6.39 -8.23 -8.20
C TYR A 41 -6.61 -6.85 -7.59
N ALA A 42 -7.77 -6.22 -7.83
CA ALA A 42 -8.13 -4.93 -7.25
C ALA A 42 -8.20 -4.99 -5.72
N ARG A 43 -8.78 -6.06 -5.15
CA ARG A 43 -8.79 -6.30 -3.70
C ARG A 43 -7.37 -6.41 -3.14
N ASP A 44 -6.53 -7.22 -3.77
CA ASP A 44 -5.17 -7.46 -3.28
C ASP A 44 -4.31 -6.20 -3.42
N ALA A 45 -4.48 -5.44 -4.50
CA ALA A 45 -3.84 -4.15 -4.69
C ALA A 45 -4.29 -3.11 -3.64
N LEU A 46 -5.59 -3.06 -3.32
CA LEU A 46 -6.10 -2.20 -2.25
C LEU A 46 -5.48 -2.55 -0.89
N ALA A 47 -5.41 -3.85 -0.56
CA ALA A 47 -4.80 -4.29 0.69
C ALA A 47 -3.32 -3.89 0.78
N LYS A 48 -2.56 -4.09 -0.31
CA LYS A 48 -1.15 -3.66 -0.41
C LYS A 48 -1.00 -2.16 -0.22
N ALA A 49 -1.79 -1.35 -0.94
CA ALA A 49 -1.72 0.11 -0.88
C ALA A 49 -2.07 0.66 0.52
N VAL A 50 -3.00 0.03 1.22
CA VAL A 50 -3.38 0.43 2.58
C VAL A 50 -2.26 0.14 3.57
N TYR A 51 -1.65 -1.04 3.48
CA TYR A 51 -0.50 -1.38 4.32
C TYR A 51 0.69 -0.45 4.05
N ASP A 52 1.04 -0.26 2.78
CA ASP A 52 2.13 0.61 2.32
C ASP A 52 1.99 2.05 2.86
N ARG A 53 0.78 2.61 2.77
CA ARG A 53 0.48 3.95 3.31
C ARG A 53 0.53 3.99 4.85
N LEU A 54 0.09 2.94 5.52
CA LEU A 54 0.16 2.85 6.99
C LEU A 54 1.60 2.77 7.47
N PHE A 55 2.41 1.91 6.84
CA PHE A 55 3.83 1.74 7.15
C PHE A 55 4.59 3.05 6.91
N THR A 56 4.40 3.68 5.75
CA THR A 56 4.98 4.99 5.44
C THR A 56 4.61 6.04 6.49
N TRP A 57 3.33 6.11 6.88
CA TRP A 57 2.88 7.04 7.91
C TRP A 57 3.51 6.75 9.27
N LEU A 58 3.67 5.49 9.63
CA LEU A 58 4.30 5.09 10.89
C LEU A 58 5.78 5.49 10.92
N VAL A 59 6.52 5.23 9.84
CA VAL A 59 7.93 5.62 9.69
C VAL A 59 8.06 7.14 9.78
N GLN A 60 7.18 7.89 9.10
CA GLN A 60 7.17 9.36 9.19
C GLN A 60 6.93 9.83 10.63
N ARG A 61 5.94 9.27 11.34
CA ARG A 61 5.65 9.65 12.73
C ARG A 61 6.78 9.34 13.69
N LEU A 62 7.46 8.21 13.49
CA LEU A 62 8.63 7.84 14.27
C LEU A 62 9.79 8.81 14.00
N ASN A 63 10.05 9.14 12.74
CA ASN A 63 11.07 10.10 12.36
C ASN A 63 10.78 11.48 12.94
N ASP A 64 9.55 11.98 12.86
CA ASP A 64 9.14 13.27 13.43
C ASP A 64 9.33 13.31 14.95
N SER A 65 9.06 12.19 15.65
CA SER A 65 9.23 12.09 17.11
C SER A 65 10.70 12.04 17.53
N LEU A 66 11.60 11.62 16.64
CA LEU A 66 13.03 11.50 16.88
C LEU A 66 13.84 12.68 16.31
N GLN A 67 13.18 13.63 15.63
CA GLN A 67 13.85 14.79 15.05
C GLN A 67 14.54 15.62 16.16
N PRO A 68 15.87 15.88 16.06
CA PRO A 68 16.57 16.70 17.02
C PRO A 68 16.06 18.14 17.01
N ILE A 69 15.92 18.75 18.20
CA ILE A 69 15.43 20.13 18.39
C ILE A 69 16.41 21.18 17.86
N GLU A 70 17.70 20.83 17.75
CA GLU A 70 18.76 21.72 17.26
C GLU A 70 19.51 21.06 16.09
N ASN A 71 19.78 21.83 15.03
CA ASN A 71 20.67 21.46 13.92
C ASN A 71 22.14 21.38 14.39
N ARG A 72 22.45 20.45 15.31
CA ARG A 72 23.82 20.20 15.75
C ARG A 72 24.53 19.40 14.66
N ASN A 73 25.68 19.93 14.23
CA ASN A 73 26.68 19.38 13.30
C ASN A 73 26.36 18.02 12.65
N ASN A 74 26.35 18.03 11.31
CA ASN A 74 25.95 16.97 10.36
C ASN A 74 26.74 15.63 10.40
N ASN A 75 27.35 15.24 11.52
CA ASN A 75 27.96 13.92 11.65
C ASN A 75 26.88 12.90 12.04
N VAL A 76 26.37 12.17 11.06
CA VAL A 76 25.35 11.12 11.24
C VAL A 76 26.01 9.74 11.17
N MET A 77 25.73 8.88 12.15
CA MET A 77 26.07 7.45 12.11
C MET A 77 24.80 6.67 11.79
N GLY A 78 24.74 6.08 10.60
CA GLY A 78 23.62 5.23 10.17
C GLY A 78 23.91 3.75 10.46
N ILE A 79 22.91 3.04 10.98
CA ILE A 79 22.91 1.58 11.09
C ILE A 79 22.00 1.04 9.99
N LEU A 80 22.50 0.08 9.21
CA LEU A 80 21.76 -0.55 8.13
C LEU A 80 21.48 -2.01 8.50
N ASP A 81 20.21 -2.34 8.66
CA ASP A 81 19.72 -3.72 8.79
C ASP A 81 19.02 -4.10 7.48
N ILE A 82 19.54 -5.14 6.83
CA ILE A 82 19.01 -5.64 5.55
C ILE A 82 18.70 -7.12 5.70
N TYR A 83 17.60 -7.54 5.07
CA TYR A 83 17.17 -8.92 5.08
C TYR A 83 18.26 -9.85 4.49
N GLY A 84 18.43 -11.02 5.11
CA GLY A 84 19.38 -12.05 4.67
C GLY A 84 18.92 -12.82 3.42
N PHE A 85 19.79 -13.69 2.91
CA PHE A 85 19.48 -14.52 1.74
C PHE A 85 18.38 -15.55 2.05
N GLU A 86 17.32 -15.56 1.24
CA GLU A 86 16.26 -16.58 1.28
C GLU A 86 16.32 -17.45 0.00
N ILE A 87 16.41 -18.77 0.14
CA ILE A 87 16.34 -19.71 -0.99
C ILE A 87 14.93 -20.33 -0.98
N PHE A 88 14.11 -19.95 -1.95
CA PHE A 88 12.78 -20.54 -2.13
C PHE A 88 12.78 -21.61 -3.22
N GLU A 89 11.91 -22.61 -3.08
CA GLU A 89 11.67 -23.63 -4.12
C GLU A 89 11.22 -23.01 -5.45
N LYS A 90 10.53 -21.86 -5.39
CA LYS A 90 10.22 -21.03 -6.57
C LYS A 90 10.49 -19.56 -6.26
N ASN A 91 11.60 -19.05 -6.79
CA ASN A 91 11.93 -17.63 -6.75
C ASN A 91 10.93 -16.85 -7.62
N ARG A 92 10.19 -15.95 -6.99
CA ARG A 92 9.24 -15.04 -7.65
C ARG A 92 9.74 -13.61 -7.49
N LEU A 93 9.37 -12.75 -8.44
CA LEU A 93 9.58 -11.31 -8.29
C LEU A 93 8.85 -10.84 -7.03
N VAL A 94 9.62 -10.43 -6.03
CA VAL A 94 9.11 -9.68 -4.90
C VAL A 94 8.94 -8.26 -5.40
N LYS A 95 7.71 -7.76 -5.46
CA LYS A 95 7.48 -6.34 -5.77
C LYS A 95 7.97 -5.52 -4.56
N SER A 96 8.46 -4.30 -4.76
CA SER A 96 8.97 -3.47 -3.65
C SER A 96 7.97 -3.33 -2.49
N SER A 97 6.66 -3.32 -2.76
CA SER A 97 5.60 -3.30 -1.73
C SER A 97 5.42 -4.64 -0.98
N ASP A 98 5.91 -5.75 -1.52
CA ASP A 98 5.95 -7.05 -0.84
C ASP A 98 7.20 -7.20 0.05
N LEU A 99 8.24 -6.38 -0.16
CA LEU A 99 9.39 -6.28 0.75
C LEU A 99 9.05 -5.47 1.99
N GLU A 100 8.27 -4.40 1.85
CA GLU A 100 7.81 -3.62 3.01
C GLU A 100 6.89 -4.41 3.94
N MET A 101 6.15 -5.39 3.40
CA MET A 101 5.33 -6.32 4.18
C MET A 101 6.09 -7.50 4.81
N LYS A 102 7.40 -7.60 4.59
CA LYS A 102 8.27 -8.59 5.27
C LYS A 102 9.00 -8.02 6.48
N PHE A 103 8.81 -6.74 6.81
CA PHE A 103 9.23 -6.17 8.10
C PHE A 103 8.23 -6.50 9.20
#